data_AF-A0A7C2C7N6-F1
#
_entry.id   AF-A0A7C2C7N6-F1
#
_cell.length_a   1.000
_cell.length_b   1.000
_cell.length_c   1.000
_cell.angle_alpha   90.00
_cell.angle_beta   90.00
_cell.angle_gamma   90.00
#
_symmetry.space_group_name_H-M   'P 1'
#
loop_
_entity.id
_entity.type
_entity.pdbx_description
1 polymer ?
#
loop_
_entity_poly.entity_id
_entity_poly.type
_entity_poly.pdbx_seq_one_letter_code
_entity_poly.pdbx_strand_id
1 'polypeptide(L)'
;MKVLTIRLPLVKTQPADRPKECPHCASRYLHRHGSFPKPVKDHQIKQVIVCRYRCVHCRRTFRHYPEGVGRPDQSSRLIILAAVAWALGLSTRATAWLFTHGGARISKSTVFRDVRAVSERLQDQVRRSRAMVPVLGLDGTGSTIKGQEASIVIAVDVGTGQPLSIARIAEHDLEGLVAWLKPLVKAYGVEVLVTDELPTDNLVAEAFGLKHGHCRFHLKRRVGRLFRAFETELGDGVKPLLAEVRQIIEELPPEGGKKLLNLALRMDARFDPRKKVQSPLYRLKQCLLRLSEHWPRYRLWLGEPRVPSTNNATEQAICRLKLRARTVRGFKTFAGVEAVLLLTCAQVV
;
A
#
# COMPACT_ATOMS: atom_id res chain seq x y z
N MET A 1 11.66 10.29 21.46
CA MET A 1 11.59 8.84 21.13
C MET A 1 10.16 8.51 20.75
N LYS A 2 9.92 7.79 19.64
CA LYS A 2 8.60 7.23 19.35
C LYS A 2 8.47 5.92 20.12
N VAL A 3 7.52 5.83 21.04
CA VAL A 3 7.19 4.59 21.74
C VAL A 3 6.32 3.75 20.82
N LEU A 4 6.71 2.50 20.57
CA LEU A 4 5.91 1.56 19.79
C LEU A 4 5.10 0.69 20.77
N THR A 5 3.79 0.92 20.81
CA THR A 5 2.87 0.12 21.63
C THR A 5 2.22 -0.94 20.75
N ILE A 6 2.37 -2.21 21.13
CA ILE A 6 1.68 -3.33 20.46
C ILE A 6 0.65 -3.89 21.44
N ARG A 7 -0.64 -3.75 21.09
CA ARG A 7 -1.72 -4.38 21.85
C ARG A 7 -1.85 -5.85 21.44
N LEU A 8 -1.46 -6.74 22.34
CA LEU A 8 -1.59 -8.18 22.12
C LEU A 8 -2.95 -8.69 22.63
N PRO A 9 -3.60 -9.61 21.89
CA PRO A 9 -4.81 -10.27 22.37
C PRO A 9 -4.60 -10.92 23.73
N LEU A 10 -5.57 -10.73 24.64
CA LEU A 10 -5.62 -11.46 25.89
C LEU A 10 -5.87 -12.95 25.62
N VAL A 11 -5.24 -13.81 26.40
CA VAL A 11 -5.43 -15.27 26.36
C VAL A 11 -5.84 -15.72 27.74
N LYS A 12 -7.09 -16.19 27.88
CA LYS A 12 -7.61 -16.71 29.15
C LYS A 12 -7.41 -18.22 29.25
N THR A 13 -7.26 -18.73 30.47
CA THR A 13 -7.08 -20.17 30.74
C THR A 13 -8.40 -20.94 30.78
N GLN A 14 -9.54 -20.27 30.94
CA GLN A 14 -10.86 -20.88 31.00
C GLN A 14 -11.93 -19.94 30.42
N PRO A 15 -13.05 -20.47 29.85
CA PRO A 15 -14.12 -19.63 29.34
C PRO A 15 -14.76 -18.85 30.48
N ALA A 16 -14.92 -17.53 30.29
CA ALA A 16 -15.58 -16.67 31.27
C ALA A 16 -17.10 -16.93 31.31
N ASP A 17 -17.68 -17.24 30.14
CA ASP A 17 -19.11 -17.36 29.95
C ASP A 17 -19.50 -18.72 29.35
N ARG A 18 -20.82 -18.93 29.26
CA ARG A 18 -21.41 -20.01 28.47
C ARG A 18 -21.78 -19.50 27.06
N PRO A 19 -21.76 -20.37 26.02
CA PRO A 19 -22.30 -20.02 24.71
C PRO A 19 -23.78 -19.66 24.80
N LYS A 20 -24.20 -18.64 24.05
CA LYS A 20 -25.59 -18.15 24.03
C LYS A 20 -26.53 -19.07 23.25
N GLU A 21 -26.03 -19.70 22.20
CA GLU A 21 -26.82 -20.50 21.28
C GLU A 21 -25.98 -21.61 20.62
N CYS A 22 -26.67 -22.60 20.04
CA CYS A 22 -26.04 -23.65 19.26
C CYS A 22 -25.58 -23.10 17.91
N PRO A 23 -24.30 -23.29 17.52
CA PRO A 23 -23.78 -22.81 16.23
C PRO A 23 -24.36 -23.53 15.00
N HIS A 24 -25.20 -24.57 15.20
CA HIS A 24 -25.78 -25.36 14.11
C HIS A 24 -27.28 -25.12 13.90
N CYS A 25 -28.01 -24.69 14.93
CA CYS A 25 -29.47 -24.54 14.87
C CYS A 25 -30.00 -23.34 15.66
N ALA A 26 -29.12 -22.46 16.17
CA ALA A 26 -29.45 -21.29 16.98
C ALA A 26 -30.25 -21.56 18.29
N SER A 27 -30.49 -22.82 18.65
CA SER A 27 -31.18 -23.17 19.90
C SER A 27 -30.38 -22.71 21.14
N ARG A 28 -31.08 -22.08 22.09
CA ARG A 28 -30.51 -21.63 23.39
C ARG A 28 -30.48 -22.73 24.45
N TYR A 29 -31.11 -23.88 24.19
CA TYR A 29 -31.16 -25.03 25.11
C TYR A 29 -29.89 -25.88 24.96
N LEU A 30 -28.92 -25.59 25.81
CA LEU A 30 -27.58 -26.17 25.78
C LEU A 30 -27.27 -26.87 27.10
N HIS A 31 -26.84 -28.12 27.00
CA HIS A 31 -26.35 -28.89 28.13
C HIS A 31 -24.82 -28.90 28.14
N ARG A 32 -24.19 -28.54 29.26
CA ARG A 32 -22.73 -28.66 29.43
C ARG A 32 -22.39 -30.14 29.54
N HIS A 33 -21.74 -30.67 28.51
CA HIS A 33 -21.40 -32.08 28.40
C HIS A 33 -20.08 -32.42 29.09
N GLY A 34 -19.20 -31.45 29.28
CA GLY A 34 -17.97 -31.65 30.05
C GLY A 34 -16.97 -30.50 29.88
N SER A 35 -15.85 -30.58 30.59
CA SER A 35 -14.69 -29.72 30.40
C SER A 35 -13.42 -30.56 30.40
N PHE A 36 -12.48 -30.21 29.55
CA PHE A 36 -11.22 -30.93 29.42
C PHE A 36 -10.07 -29.97 29.14
N PRO A 37 -8.85 -30.31 29.59
CA PRO A 37 -7.68 -29.55 29.24
C PRO A 37 -7.35 -29.68 27.74
N LYS A 38 -6.94 -28.57 27.13
CA LYS A 38 -6.45 -28.49 25.75
C LYS A 38 -5.04 -27.87 25.76
N PRO A 39 -4.02 -28.51 25.16
CA PRO A 39 -2.72 -27.89 25.00
C PRO A 39 -2.79 -26.69 24.05
N VAL A 40 -1.98 -25.66 24.32
CA VAL A 40 -1.90 -24.45 23.52
C VAL A 40 -0.43 -24.06 23.30
N LYS A 41 -0.09 -23.77 22.06
CA LYS A 41 1.16 -23.15 21.65
C LYS A 41 1.07 -21.65 21.95
N ASP A 42 1.71 -21.28 23.03
CA ASP A 42 1.87 -19.90 23.50
C ASP A 42 3.10 -19.85 24.41
N HIS A 43 3.71 -18.68 24.57
CA HIS A 43 4.93 -18.51 25.35
C HIS A 43 4.67 -18.59 26.87
N GLN A 44 3.52 -18.10 27.34
CA GLN A 44 3.14 -18.12 28.77
C GLN A 44 2.16 -19.25 29.11
N ILE A 45 1.14 -19.49 28.27
CA ILE A 45 0.02 -20.38 28.63
C ILE A 45 0.10 -21.69 27.83
N LYS A 46 0.50 -22.79 28.47
CA LYS A 46 0.69 -24.09 27.77
C LYS A 46 -0.59 -24.92 27.65
N GLN A 47 -1.61 -24.60 28.43
CA GLN A 47 -2.83 -25.38 28.51
C GLN A 47 -4.00 -24.48 28.90
N VAL A 48 -5.19 -24.79 28.39
CA VAL A 48 -6.44 -24.12 28.75
C VAL A 48 -7.55 -25.12 28.95
N ILE A 49 -8.58 -24.76 29.70
CA ILE A 49 -9.81 -25.54 29.84
C ILE A 49 -10.76 -25.21 28.69
N VAL A 50 -11.29 -26.23 28.03
CA VAL A 50 -12.32 -26.10 26.98
C VAL A 50 -13.58 -26.79 27.45
N CYS A 51 -14.71 -26.10 27.33
CA CYS A 51 -16.01 -26.64 27.68
C CYS A 51 -16.68 -27.25 26.44
N ARG A 52 -17.24 -28.46 26.55
CA ARG A 52 -18.07 -29.06 25.50
C ARG A 52 -19.53 -28.88 25.85
N TYR A 53 -20.32 -28.45 24.87
CA TYR A 53 -21.77 -28.32 24.99
C TYR A 53 -22.45 -29.28 24.01
N ARG A 54 -23.62 -29.77 24.39
CA ARG A 54 -24.54 -30.54 23.54
C ARG A 54 -25.82 -29.73 23.40
N CYS A 55 -26.28 -29.54 22.17
CA CYS A 55 -27.58 -28.92 21.92
C CYS A 55 -28.70 -29.94 22.22
N VAL A 56 -29.73 -29.52 22.96
CA VAL A 56 -30.87 -30.39 23.28
C VAL A 56 -31.75 -30.62 22.04
N HIS A 57 -31.84 -29.62 21.15
CA HIS A 57 -32.66 -29.68 19.94
C HIS A 57 -32.02 -30.54 18.84
N CYS A 58 -30.87 -30.12 18.29
CA CYS A 58 -30.23 -30.83 17.17
C CYS A 58 -29.28 -31.96 17.61
N ARG A 59 -29.12 -32.19 18.92
CA ARG A 59 -28.25 -33.22 19.53
C ARG A 59 -26.75 -33.13 19.23
N ARG A 60 -26.30 -32.19 18.38
CA ARG A 60 -24.88 -31.98 18.04
C ARG A 60 -24.08 -31.45 19.22
N THR A 61 -22.80 -31.77 19.25
CA THR A 61 -21.85 -31.26 20.25
C THR A 61 -20.90 -30.23 19.63
N PHE A 62 -20.50 -29.24 20.43
CA PHE A 62 -19.51 -28.24 20.02
C PHE A 62 -18.65 -27.81 21.21
N ARG A 63 -17.51 -27.19 20.89
CA ARG A 63 -16.54 -26.72 21.88
C ARG A 63 -16.69 -25.22 22.08
N HIS A 64 -16.65 -24.77 23.32
CA HIS A 64 -16.58 -23.39 23.72
C HIS A 64 -15.19 -23.12 24.32
N TYR A 65 -14.47 -22.19 23.70
CA TYR A 65 -13.07 -21.91 24.00
C TYR A 65 -12.94 -20.64 24.85
N PRO A 66 -11.90 -20.53 25.68
CA PRO A 66 -11.56 -19.28 26.33
C PRO A 66 -11.16 -18.20 25.32
N GLU A 67 -11.25 -16.95 25.76
CA GLU A 67 -10.79 -15.80 25.00
C GLU A 67 -9.33 -15.98 24.54
N GLY A 68 -9.05 -15.62 23.29
CA GLY A 68 -7.72 -15.76 22.69
C GLY A 68 -7.36 -17.17 22.22
N VAL A 69 -8.21 -18.19 22.45
CA VAL A 69 -7.99 -19.56 21.97
C VAL A 69 -9.15 -20.02 21.09
N GLY A 70 -8.83 -20.75 20.03
CA GLY A 70 -9.84 -21.37 19.17
C GLY A 70 -9.61 -22.86 18.98
N ARG A 71 -10.15 -23.37 17.88
CA ARG A 71 -9.94 -24.76 17.45
C ARG A 71 -8.46 -25.10 17.22
N PRO A 72 -7.63 -24.27 16.54
CA PRO A 72 -6.20 -24.54 16.42
C PRO A 72 -5.50 -24.54 17.78
N ASP A 73 -4.40 -25.27 17.89
CA ASP A 73 -3.58 -25.34 19.11
C ASP A 73 -2.66 -24.14 19.26
N GLN A 74 -2.98 -22.99 18.69
CA GLN A 74 -2.17 -21.79 18.73
C GLN A 74 -3.00 -20.63 19.28
N SER A 75 -2.42 -19.86 20.20
CA SER A 75 -3.11 -18.69 20.75
C SER A 75 -3.17 -17.54 19.73
N SER A 76 -4.20 -16.71 19.84
CA SER A 76 -4.36 -15.50 19.02
C SER A 76 -3.20 -14.54 19.24
N ARG A 77 -2.69 -14.46 20.47
CA ARG A 77 -1.49 -13.71 20.83
C ARG A 77 -0.27 -14.17 20.03
N LEU A 78 -0.02 -15.48 19.94
CA LEU A 78 1.12 -16.00 19.20
C LEU A 78 0.99 -15.76 17.69
N ILE A 79 -0.24 -15.82 17.14
CA ILE A 79 -0.51 -15.46 15.73
C ILE A 79 -0.10 -14.01 15.45
N ILE A 80 -0.52 -13.06 16.29
CA ILE A 80 -0.14 -11.65 16.14
C ILE A 80 1.36 -11.45 16.31
N LEU A 81 1.97 -12.04 17.34
CA LEU A 81 3.41 -11.94 17.57
C LEU A 81 4.24 -12.49 16.40
N ALA A 82 3.82 -13.59 15.79
CA ALA A 82 4.47 -14.15 14.60
C ALA A 82 4.40 -13.19 13.41
N ALA A 83 3.25 -12.57 13.17
CA ALA A 83 3.08 -11.58 12.11
C ALA A 83 3.91 -10.31 12.36
N VAL A 84 3.93 -9.80 13.59
CA VAL A 84 4.74 -8.63 13.98
C VAL A 84 6.23 -8.90 13.81
N ALA A 85 6.74 -10.03 14.33
CA ALA A 85 8.15 -10.39 14.18
C ALA A 85 8.55 -10.48 12.70
N TRP A 86 7.68 -11.04 11.86
CA TRP A 86 7.90 -11.08 10.41
C TRP A 86 7.86 -9.69 9.76
N ALA A 87 6.94 -8.82 10.17
CA ALA A 87 6.82 -7.45 9.68
C ALA A 87 8.05 -6.59 10.04
N LEU A 88 8.63 -6.82 11.23
CA LEU A 88 9.87 -6.20 11.69
C LEU A 88 11.13 -6.72 10.99
N GLY A 89 11.01 -7.67 10.06
CA GLY A 89 12.10 -8.09 9.19
C GLY A 89 12.60 -9.52 9.40
N LEU A 90 12.10 -10.26 10.40
CA LEU A 90 12.54 -11.66 10.57
C LEU A 90 12.02 -12.54 9.43
N SER A 91 12.85 -13.45 8.94
CA SER A 91 12.38 -14.48 7.99
C SER A 91 11.43 -15.45 8.68
N THR A 92 10.57 -16.15 7.93
CA THR A 92 9.66 -17.17 8.52
C THR A 92 10.40 -18.27 9.29
N ARG A 93 11.65 -18.58 8.90
CA ARG A 93 12.51 -19.51 9.64
C ARG A 93 13.01 -18.90 10.94
N ALA A 94 13.51 -17.66 10.90
CA ALA A 94 13.99 -16.95 12.08
C ALA A 94 12.87 -16.72 13.10
N THR A 95 11.68 -16.33 12.63
CA THR A 95 10.48 -16.20 13.47
C THR A 95 10.10 -17.54 14.10
N ALA A 96 10.08 -18.63 13.34
CA ALA A 96 9.78 -19.95 13.87
C ALA A 96 10.81 -20.41 14.91
N TRP A 97 12.10 -20.15 14.65
CA TRP A 97 13.19 -20.43 15.58
C TRP A 97 13.02 -19.64 16.88
N LEU A 98 12.78 -18.32 16.79
CA LEU A 98 12.58 -17.43 17.94
C LEU A 98 11.47 -17.94 18.87
N PHE A 99 10.28 -18.21 18.32
CA PHE A 99 9.16 -18.67 19.15
C PHE A 99 9.31 -20.09 19.66
N THR A 100 9.97 -20.97 18.90
CA THR A 100 10.29 -22.33 19.37
C THR A 100 11.20 -22.30 20.60
N HIS A 101 12.23 -21.45 20.62
CA HIS A 101 13.11 -21.27 21.78
C HIS A 101 12.41 -20.52 22.92
N GLY A 102 11.47 -19.63 22.62
CA GLY A 102 10.55 -19.03 23.59
C GLY A 102 9.44 -19.97 24.11
N GLY A 103 9.58 -21.29 23.90
CA GLY A 103 8.66 -22.30 24.42
C GLY A 103 7.35 -22.47 23.65
N ALA A 104 7.22 -21.88 22.46
CA ALA A 104 6.04 -21.97 21.60
C ALA A 104 6.39 -22.57 20.23
N ARG A 105 6.37 -23.90 20.14
CA ARG A 105 6.83 -24.65 18.95
C ARG A 105 5.93 -24.43 17.73
N ILE A 106 6.37 -23.58 16.81
CA ILE A 106 5.73 -23.28 15.52
C ILE A 106 6.71 -23.48 14.36
N SER A 107 6.20 -23.90 13.19
CA SER A 107 7.03 -24.11 12.00
C SER A 107 7.04 -22.88 11.09
N LYS A 108 7.98 -22.80 10.15
CA LYS A 108 8.03 -21.72 9.13
C LYS A 108 6.72 -21.59 8.34
N SER A 109 6.04 -22.70 8.07
CA SER A 109 4.75 -22.72 7.35
C SER A 109 3.62 -22.19 8.23
N THR A 110 3.69 -22.44 9.54
CA THR A 110 2.76 -21.88 10.53
C THR A 110 2.89 -20.36 10.56
N VAL A 111 4.11 -19.84 10.66
CA VAL A 111 4.38 -18.39 10.62
C VAL A 111 3.83 -17.75 9.35
N PHE A 112 4.04 -18.37 8.18
CA PHE A 112 3.51 -17.83 6.92
C PHE A 112 1.98 -17.77 6.90
N ARG A 113 1.32 -18.81 7.41
CA ARG A 113 -0.14 -18.83 7.55
C ARG A 113 -0.62 -17.74 8.51
N ASP A 114 0.09 -17.52 9.61
CA ASP A 114 -0.27 -16.51 10.60
C ASP A 114 -0.12 -15.09 10.03
N VAL A 115 0.98 -14.81 9.33
CA VAL A 115 1.20 -13.57 8.56
C VAL A 115 0.03 -13.30 7.62
N ARG A 116 -0.41 -14.31 6.87
CA ARG A 116 -1.55 -14.21 5.96
C ARG A 116 -2.86 -13.93 6.69
N ALA A 117 -3.15 -14.67 7.76
CA ALA A 117 -4.35 -14.48 8.55
C ALA A 117 -4.43 -13.06 9.15
N VAL A 118 -3.30 -12.49 9.59
CA VAL A 118 -3.28 -11.11 10.09
C VAL A 118 -3.43 -10.10 8.97
N SER A 119 -2.75 -10.29 7.83
CA SER A 119 -2.88 -9.37 6.69
C SER A 119 -4.31 -9.34 6.12
N GLU A 120 -4.98 -10.50 6.05
CA GLU A 120 -6.36 -10.59 5.55
C GLU A 120 -7.33 -9.86 6.49
N ARG A 121 -7.14 -9.98 7.81
CA ARG A 121 -7.93 -9.21 8.80
C ARG A 121 -7.73 -7.71 8.65
N LEU A 122 -6.49 -7.26 8.44
CA LEU A 122 -6.19 -5.84 8.20
C LEU A 122 -6.85 -5.35 6.91
N GLN A 123 -6.79 -6.14 5.83
CA GLN A 123 -7.43 -5.81 4.57
C GLN A 123 -8.95 -5.70 4.73
N ASP A 124 -9.57 -6.62 5.45
CA ASP A 124 -11.00 -6.59 5.74
C ASP A 124 -11.39 -5.39 6.60
N GLN A 125 -10.55 -4.99 7.56
CA GLN A 125 -10.76 -3.77 8.34
C GLN A 125 -10.72 -2.52 7.46
N VAL A 126 -9.74 -2.41 6.56
CA VAL A 126 -9.65 -1.30 5.60
C VAL A 126 -10.91 -1.24 4.74
N ARG A 127 -11.33 -2.38 4.16
CA ARG A 127 -12.54 -2.48 3.33
C ARG A 127 -13.83 -2.14 4.08
N ARG A 128 -13.92 -2.48 5.38
CA ARG A 128 -15.11 -2.24 6.21
C ARG A 128 -15.15 -0.85 6.82
N SER A 129 -14.03 -0.13 6.87
CA SER A 129 -13.96 1.18 7.50
C SER A 129 -14.96 2.19 6.92
N ARG A 130 -15.34 2.01 5.63
CA ARG A 130 -16.16 2.97 4.87
C ARG A 130 -15.62 4.41 4.95
N ALA A 131 -14.34 4.57 5.27
CA ALA A 131 -13.71 5.86 5.39
C ALA A 131 -13.68 6.54 4.02
N MET A 132 -14.00 7.82 3.96
CA MET A 132 -13.82 8.61 2.75
C MET A 132 -12.33 8.85 2.51
N VAL A 133 -11.89 8.59 1.28
CA VAL A 133 -10.51 8.84 0.83
C VAL A 133 -10.57 9.84 -0.34
N PRO A 134 -10.72 11.14 -0.06
CA PRO A 134 -10.89 12.14 -1.11
C PRO A 134 -9.63 12.30 -1.97
N VAL A 135 -8.45 11.96 -1.45
CA VAL A 135 -7.17 12.07 -2.16
C VAL A 135 -6.48 10.70 -2.18
N LEU A 136 -6.40 10.12 -3.37
CA LEU A 136 -5.79 8.82 -3.61
C LEU A 136 -4.40 8.97 -4.23
N GLY A 137 -3.41 8.32 -3.64
CA GLY A 137 -2.06 8.22 -4.15
C GLY A 137 -1.94 6.95 -4.98
N LEU A 138 -1.35 7.08 -6.17
CA LEU A 138 -1.12 5.95 -7.07
C LEU A 138 0.33 5.98 -7.54
N ASP A 139 0.98 4.83 -7.44
CA ASP A 139 2.33 4.65 -7.95
C ASP A 139 2.62 3.16 -8.12
N GLY A 140 3.52 2.84 -9.04
CA GLY A 140 3.92 1.48 -9.31
C GLY A 140 5.37 1.18 -8.91
N THR A 141 5.65 -0.11 -8.83
CA THR A 141 6.99 -0.61 -8.53
C THR A 141 7.13 -2.04 -9.04
N GLY A 142 8.37 -2.51 -9.20
CA GLY A 142 8.67 -3.92 -9.45
C GLY A 142 8.73 -4.75 -8.17
N SER A 143 8.39 -6.04 -8.27
CA SER A 143 8.68 -7.06 -7.25
C SER A 143 8.96 -8.42 -7.90
N THR A 144 9.82 -9.22 -7.29
CA THR A 144 10.07 -10.60 -7.74
C THR A 144 9.08 -11.56 -7.10
N ILE A 145 8.22 -12.19 -7.91
CA ILE A 145 7.21 -13.15 -7.48
C ILE A 145 7.42 -14.46 -8.23
N LYS A 146 7.57 -15.58 -7.51
CA LYS A 146 7.90 -16.91 -8.06
C LYS A 146 9.13 -16.90 -8.97
N GLY A 147 10.11 -16.03 -8.68
CA GLY A 147 11.33 -15.89 -9.48
C GLY A 147 11.16 -15.07 -10.76
N GLN A 148 9.98 -14.50 -11.01
CA GLN A 148 9.70 -13.63 -12.14
C GLN A 148 9.54 -12.18 -11.68
N GLU A 149 10.02 -11.24 -12.47
CA GLU A 149 9.72 -9.83 -12.25
C GLU A 149 8.24 -9.57 -12.55
N ALA A 150 7.61 -8.79 -11.69
CA ALA A 150 6.22 -8.40 -11.83
C ALA A 150 6.08 -6.92 -11.48
N SER A 151 5.40 -6.19 -12.35
CA SER A 151 4.90 -4.84 -12.04
C SER A 151 3.72 -4.95 -11.09
N ILE A 152 3.73 -4.06 -10.10
CA ILE A 152 2.67 -3.91 -9.13
C ILE A 152 2.34 -2.43 -8.99
N VAL A 153 1.07 -2.11 -8.78
CA VAL A 153 0.60 -0.74 -8.55
C VAL A 153 -0.12 -0.69 -7.22
N ILE A 154 0.13 0.37 -6.46
CA ILE A 154 -0.36 0.53 -5.10
C ILE A 154 -1.24 1.77 -5.03
N ALA A 155 -2.43 1.61 -4.45
CA ALA A 155 -3.36 2.68 -4.16
C ALA A 155 -3.34 2.98 -2.65
N VAL A 156 -3.01 4.21 -2.28
CA VAL A 156 -2.80 4.63 -0.89
C VAL A 156 -3.71 5.81 -0.55
N ASP A 157 -4.35 5.78 0.61
CA ASP A 157 -4.95 6.98 1.19
C ASP A 157 -3.83 7.94 1.59
N VAL A 158 -3.75 9.07 0.90
CA VAL A 158 -2.69 10.05 1.08
C VAL A 158 -2.77 10.74 2.43
N GLY A 159 -3.97 10.88 3.00
CA GLY A 159 -4.18 11.55 4.29
C GLY A 159 -3.65 10.72 5.46
N THR A 160 -3.84 9.40 5.41
CA THR A 160 -3.43 8.48 6.50
C THR A 160 -2.13 7.72 6.21
N GLY A 161 -1.72 7.64 4.94
CA GLY A 161 -0.65 6.77 4.47
C GLY A 161 -1.02 5.28 4.48
N GLN A 162 -2.30 4.94 4.70
CA GLN A 162 -2.79 3.57 4.72
C GLN A 162 -2.98 3.04 3.29
N PRO A 163 -2.36 1.92 2.91
CA PRO A 163 -2.65 1.27 1.64
C PRO A 163 -4.08 0.75 1.62
N LEU A 164 -4.81 1.10 0.56
CA LEU A 164 -6.18 0.63 0.31
C LEU A 164 -6.19 -0.66 -0.49
N SER A 165 -5.35 -0.73 -1.51
CA SER A 165 -5.30 -1.86 -2.43
C SER A 165 -3.96 -1.92 -3.16
N ILE A 166 -3.64 -3.11 -3.66
CA ILE A 166 -2.47 -3.38 -4.50
C ILE A 166 -2.90 -4.32 -5.61
N ALA A 167 -2.40 -4.11 -6.81
CA ALA A 167 -2.65 -4.98 -7.95
C ALA A 167 -1.35 -5.35 -8.66
N ARG A 168 -1.34 -6.54 -9.28
CA ARG A 168 -0.27 -6.97 -10.18
C ARG A 168 -0.66 -6.57 -11.61
N ILE A 169 -0.42 -5.31 -11.94
CA ILE A 169 -0.76 -4.67 -13.21
C ILE A 169 0.46 -3.85 -13.64
N ALA A 170 0.68 -3.71 -14.94
CA ALA A 170 1.72 -2.83 -15.46
C ALA A 170 1.27 -1.36 -15.39
N GLU A 171 2.17 -0.44 -15.04
CA GLU A 171 1.85 1.01 -14.97
C GLU A 171 1.42 1.62 -16.31
N HIS A 172 1.67 0.91 -17.43
CA HIS A 172 1.25 1.32 -18.77
C HIS A 172 -0.03 0.62 -19.25
N ASP A 173 -0.62 -0.28 -18.45
CA ASP A 173 -1.88 -0.96 -18.76
C ASP A 173 -3.06 -0.11 -18.29
N LEU A 174 -3.50 0.81 -19.16
CA LEU A 174 -4.62 1.72 -18.88
C LEU A 174 -5.91 0.97 -18.55
N GLU A 175 -6.27 -0.04 -19.35
CA GLU A 175 -7.52 -0.79 -19.17
C GLU A 175 -7.52 -1.53 -17.84
N GLY A 176 -6.41 -2.20 -17.50
CA GLY A 176 -6.24 -2.89 -16.22
C GLY A 176 -6.34 -1.92 -15.04
N LEU A 177 -5.67 -0.77 -15.12
CA LEU A 177 -5.71 0.26 -14.07
C LEU A 177 -7.12 0.81 -13.86
N VAL A 178 -7.83 1.15 -14.94
CA VAL A 178 -9.21 1.65 -14.86
C VAL A 178 -10.14 0.57 -14.29
N ALA A 179 -10.04 -0.67 -14.76
CA ALA A 179 -10.89 -1.76 -14.25
C ALA A 179 -10.67 -2.01 -12.75
N TRP A 180 -9.42 -1.97 -12.29
CA TRP A 180 -9.07 -2.16 -10.87
C TRP A 180 -9.44 -0.98 -9.98
N LEU A 181 -9.24 0.26 -10.45
CA LEU A 181 -9.49 1.47 -9.66
C LEU A 181 -10.97 1.84 -9.59
N LYS A 182 -11.78 1.51 -10.61
CA LYS A 182 -13.21 1.83 -10.66
C LYS A 182 -13.99 1.46 -9.38
N PRO A 183 -13.89 0.23 -8.83
CA PRO A 183 -14.57 -0.10 -7.58
C PRO A 183 -14.03 0.69 -6.38
N LEU A 184 -12.75 1.06 -6.36
CA LEU A 184 -12.12 1.80 -5.27
C LEU A 184 -12.55 3.27 -5.28
N VAL A 185 -12.46 3.94 -6.45
CA VAL A 185 -12.88 5.33 -6.64
C VAL A 185 -14.32 5.52 -6.17
N LYS A 186 -15.22 4.62 -6.56
CA LYS A 186 -16.62 4.64 -6.14
C LYS A 186 -16.81 4.35 -4.64
N ALA A 187 -16.14 3.34 -4.11
CA ALA A 187 -16.36 2.91 -2.72
C ALA A 187 -15.82 3.89 -1.69
N TYR A 188 -14.72 4.60 -2.01
CA TYR A 188 -14.05 5.53 -1.10
C TYR A 188 -14.30 7.01 -1.41
N GLY A 189 -15.08 7.31 -2.46
CA GLY A 189 -15.40 8.69 -2.84
C GLY A 189 -14.16 9.52 -3.17
N VAL A 190 -13.31 8.97 -4.04
CA VAL A 190 -12.08 9.64 -4.47
C VAL A 190 -12.42 10.83 -5.36
N GLU A 191 -11.84 12.00 -5.05
CA GLU A 191 -12.04 13.25 -5.79
C GLU A 191 -10.76 13.68 -6.53
N VAL A 192 -9.59 13.32 -5.97
CA VAL A 192 -8.28 13.70 -6.47
C VAL A 192 -7.36 12.49 -6.56
N LEU A 193 -6.68 12.35 -7.69
CA LEU A 193 -5.56 11.44 -7.86
C LEU A 193 -4.24 12.20 -7.71
N VAL A 194 -3.29 11.66 -6.95
CA VAL A 194 -1.92 12.19 -6.83
C VAL A 194 -0.96 11.11 -7.32
N THR A 195 -0.21 11.42 -8.38
CA THR A 195 0.70 10.46 -9.01
C THR A 195 2.02 11.11 -9.38
N ASP A 196 2.88 10.28 -9.95
CA ASP A 196 4.02 10.70 -10.73
C ASP A 196 3.58 11.23 -12.10
N GLU A 197 4.56 11.53 -12.97
CA GLU A 197 4.29 12.16 -14.27
C GLU A 197 4.26 11.14 -15.42
N LEU A 198 3.61 9.99 -15.22
CA LEU A 198 3.41 9.00 -16.28
C LEU A 198 2.22 9.40 -17.17
N PRO A 199 2.32 9.23 -18.51
CA PRO A 199 1.20 9.49 -19.41
C PRO A 199 -0.06 8.67 -19.06
N THR A 200 0.10 7.43 -18.61
CA THR A 200 -1.03 6.57 -18.23
C THR A 200 -1.83 7.16 -17.07
N ASP A 201 -1.16 7.74 -16.08
CA ASP A 201 -1.83 8.34 -14.90
C ASP A 201 -2.77 9.48 -15.30
N ASN A 202 -2.36 10.26 -16.31
CA ASN A 202 -3.17 11.34 -16.87
C ASN A 202 -4.49 10.79 -17.45
N LEU A 203 -4.37 9.73 -18.25
CA LEU A 203 -5.52 9.07 -18.89
C LEU A 203 -6.43 8.40 -17.85
N VAL A 204 -5.85 7.82 -16.79
CA VAL A 204 -6.61 7.26 -15.66
C VAL A 204 -7.42 8.34 -14.95
N ALA A 205 -6.81 9.48 -14.63
CA ALA A 205 -7.52 10.59 -13.99
C ALA A 205 -8.66 11.14 -14.86
N GLU A 206 -8.41 11.28 -16.17
CA GLU A 206 -9.40 11.73 -17.15
C GLU A 206 -10.56 10.73 -17.30
N ALA A 207 -10.28 9.42 -17.35
CA ALA A 207 -11.30 8.37 -17.46
C ALA A 207 -12.29 8.36 -16.28
N PHE A 208 -11.87 8.83 -15.10
CA PHE A 208 -12.72 8.96 -13.93
C PHE A 208 -13.25 10.38 -13.67
N GLY A 209 -12.83 11.37 -14.47
CA GLY A 209 -13.17 12.78 -14.24
C GLY A 209 -12.61 13.34 -12.93
N LEU A 210 -11.47 12.82 -12.45
CA LEU A 210 -10.85 13.23 -11.20
C LEU A 210 -9.95 14.44 -11.40
N LYS A 211 -9.82 15.28 -10.36
CA LYS A 211 -8.71 16.24 -10.33
C LYS A 211 -7.39 15.47 -10.23
N HIS A 212 -6.33 16.00 -10.83
CA HIS A 212 -5.05 15.32 -10.88
C HIS A 212 -3.91 16.22 -10.40
N GLY A 213 -3.22 15.79 -9.34
CA GLY A 213 -2.02 16.42 -8.81
C GLY A 213 -0.78 15.64 -9.22
N HIS A 214 0.23 16.33 -9.78
CA HIS A 214 1.53 15.73 -10.08
C HIS A 214 2.52 15.98 -8.95
N CYS A 215 3.30 14.94 -8.61
CA CYS A 215 4.32 15.02 -7.55
C CYS A 215 5.40 16.06 -7.87
N ARG A 216 5.50 17.12 -7.05
CA ARG A 216 6.49 18.20 -7.21
C ARG A 216 7.93 17.70 -7.15
N PHE A 217 8.20 16.67 -6.34
CA PHE A 217 9.53 16.07 -6.23
C PHE A 217 9.96 15.44 -7.57
N HIS A 218 9.08 14.65 -8.19
CA HIS A 218 9.36 14.00 -9.47
C HIS A 218 9.48 15.01 -10.61
N LEU A 219 8.66 16.06 -10.61
CA LEU A 219 8.82 17.21 -11.50
C LEU A 219 10.21 17.81 -11.43
N LYS A 220 10.64 18.26 -10.23
CA LYS A 220 11.95 18.90 -10.05
C LYS A 220 13.08 17.95 -10.44
N ARG A 221 12.98 16.67 -10.08
CA ARG A 221 13.98 15.65 -10.40
C ARG A 221 14.08 15.37 -11.90
N ARG A 222 12.95 15.34 -12.62
CA ARG A 222 12.91 15.15 -14.08
C ARG A 222 13.48 16.36 -14.79
N VAL A 223 12.96 17.55 -14.49
CA VAL A 223 13.38 18.79 -15.14
C VAL A 223 14.85 19.07 -14.86
N GLY A 224 15.33 18.89 -13.63
CA GLY A 224 16.75 19.05 -13.32
C GLY A 224 17.67 18.11 -14.11
N ARG A 225 17.24 16.87 -14.37
CA ARG A 225 17.97 15.94 -15.24
C ARG A 225 17.98 16.39 -16.70
N LEU A 226 16.83 16.79 -17.23
CA LEU A 226 16.71 17.28 -18.61
C LEU A 226 17.52 18.56 -18.83
N PHE A 227 17.52 19.48 -17.87
CA PHE A 227 18.22 20.76 -18.00
C PHE A 227 19.72 20.57 -18.04
N ARG A 228 20.28 19.67 -17.23
CA ARG A 228 21.69 19.30 -17.34
C ARG A 228 22.03 18.73 -18.71
N ALA A 229 21.17 17.87 -19.26
CA ALA A 229 21.38 17.33 -20.61
C ALA A 229 21.35 18.43 -21.68
N PHE A 230 20.40 19.37 -21.59
CA PHE A 230 20.32 20.49 -22.53
C PHE A 230 21.49 21.48 -22.41
N GLU A 231 21.98 21.75 -21.19
CA GLU A 231 23.20 22.55 -20.99
C GLU A 231 24.40 21.92 -21.69
N THR A 232 24.53 20.59 -21.65
CA THR A 232 25.60 19.87 -22.37
C THR A 232 25.40 19.89 -23.89
N GLU A 233 24.18 19.69 -24.38
CA GLU A 233 23.90 19.55 -25.81
C GLU A 233 23.80 20.89 -26.57
N LEU A 234 23.38 21.96 -25.91
CA LEU A 234 23.13 23.28 -26.53
C LEU A 234 24.17 24.36 -26.14
N GLY A 235 25.04 24.06 -25.17
CA GLY A 235 26.08 24.98 -24.70
C GLY A 235 25.55 26.15 -23.87
N ASP A 236 26.40 27.15 -23.63
CA ASP A 236 26.15 28.22 -22.66
C ASP A 236 24.97 29.14 -23.01
N GLY A 237 24.65 29.30 -24.30
CA GLY A 237 23.57 30.16 -24.76
C GLY A 237 22.18 29.77 -24.25
N VAL A 238 21.96 28.52 -23.85
CA VAL A 238 20.66 28.05 -23.31
C VAL A 238 20.50 28.34 -21.81
N LYS A 239 21.60 28.59 -21.07
CA LYS A 239 21.57 28.72 -19.61
C LYS A 239 20.60 29.79 -19.09
N PRO A 240 20.50 31.01 -19.69
CA PRO A 240 19.54 32.02 -19.24
C PRO A 240 18.09 31.55 -19.35
N LEU A 241 17.72 30.90 -20.47
CA LEU A 241 16.38 30.34 -20.68
C LEU A 241 16.07 29.27 -19.62
N LEU A 242 17.01 28.37 -19.34
CA LEU A 242 16.81 27.32 -18.33
C LEU A 242 16.71 27.90 -16.91
N ALA A 243 17.43 28.99 -16.61
CA ALA A 243 17.32 29.69 -15.35
C ALA A 243 15.94 30.33 -15.16
N GLU A 244 15.40 30.99 -16.19
CA GLU A 244 14.03 31.53 -16.19
C GLU A 244 13.00 30.42 -15.95
N VAL A 245 13.13 29.29 -16.64
CA VAL A 245 12.21 28.15 -16.46
C VAL A 245 12.33 27.53 -15.06
N ARG A 246 13.54 27.44 -14.49
CA ARG A 246 13.75 27.00 -13.09
C ARG A 246 13.00 27.90 -12.12
N GLN A 247 13.08 29.22 -12.30
CA GLN A 247 12.38 30.19 -11.46
C GLN A 247 10.86 29.98 -11.54
N ILE A 248 10.31 29.83 -12.74
CA ILE A 248 8.88 29.54 -12.95
C ILE A 248 8.46 28.28 -12.17
N ILE A 249 9.22 27.19 -12.26
CA ILE A 249 8.92 25.92 -11.57
C ILE A 249 9.07 26.03 -10.05
N GLU A 250 10.01 26.85 -9.56
CA GLU A 250 10.22 27.03 -8.12
C GLU A 250 9.07 27.82 -7.49
N GLU A 251 8.75 28.97 -8.09
CA GLU A 251 7.73 29.91 -7.61
C GLU A 251 6.32 29.39 -7.84
N LEU A 252 6.11 28.59 -8.90
CA LEU A 252 4.80 28.19 -9.38
C LEU A 252 3.87 29.42 -9.43
N PRO A 253 4.01 30.36 -10.37
CA PRO A 253 3.04 31.45 -10.53
C PRO A 253 1.75 30.97 -11.23
N PRO A 254 0.57 31.59 -10.98
CA PRO A 254 -0.69 31.23 -11.65
C PRO A 254 -0.57 31.19 -13.18
N GLU A 255 0.11 32.19 -13.75
CA GLU A 255 0.32 32.32 -15.19
C GLU A 255 1.55 31.57 -15.72
N GLY A 256 2.19 30.72 -14.90
CA GLY A 256 3.42 30.02 -15.29
C GLY A 256 3.27 29.15 -16.54
N GLY A 257 2.12 28.50 -16.74
CA GLY A 257 1.83 27.75 -17.96
C GLY A 257 1.89 28.65 -19.20
N LYS A 258 1.23 29.81 -19.18
CA LYS A 258 1.29 30.78 -20.27
C LYS A 258 2.71 31.30 -20.52
N LYS A 259 3.49 31.55 -19.46
CA LYS A 259 4.91 31.94 -19.57
C LYS A 259 5.73 30.85 -20.28
N LEU A 260 5.57 29.59 -19.89
CA LEU A 260 6.26 28.44 -20.50
C LEU A 260 5.87 28.24 -21.97
N LEU A 261 4.59 28.39 -22.30
CA LEU A 261 4.10 28.35 -23.67
C LEU A 261 4.74 29.45 -24.52
N ASN A 262 4.77 30.68 -24.03
CA ASN A 262 5.38 31.81 -24.74
C ASN A 262 6.87 31.58 -25.00
N LEU A 263 7.61 31.04 -24.03
CA LEU A 263 9.01 30.65 -24.21
C LEU A 263 9.14 29.58 -25.31
N ALA A 264 8.30 28.53 -25.28
CA ALA A 264 8.31 27.47 -26.27
C ALA A 264 7.99 27.96 -27.70
N LEU A 265 7.06 28.90 -27.85
CA LEU A 265 6.64 29.45 -29.14
C LEU A 265 7.71 30.31 -29.81
N ARG A 266 8.56 30.99 -29.01
CA ARG A 266 9.71 31.78 -29.53
C ARG A 266 10.85 30.92 -30.06
N MET A 267 10.88 29.62 -29.72
CA MET A 267 11.93 28.72 -30.17
C MET A 267 11.68 28.30 -31.62
N ASP A 268 12.62 28.65 -32.50
CA ASP A 268 12.65 28.17 -33.88
C ASP A 268 13.19 26.74 -33.94
N ALA A 269 12.33 25.79 -33.57
CA ALA A 269 12.60 24.37 -33.66
C ALA A 269 11.35 23.65 -34.20
N ARG A 270 11.57 22.82 -35.21
CA ARG A 270 10.53 22.05 -35.91
C ARG A 270 10.78 20.55 -35.79
N PHE A 271 9.70 19.79 -35.84
CA PHE A 271 9.76 18.35 -35.92
C PHE A 271 10.39 17.93 -37.26
N ASP A 272 11.30 16.97 -37.22
CA ASP A 272 11.90 16.37 -38.40
C ASP A 272 11.52 14.88 -38.48
N PRO A 273 10.61 14.48 -39.39
CA PRO A 273 10.14 13.10 -39.49
C PRO A 273 11.24 12.12 -39.91
N ARG A 274 12.36 12.59 -40.48
CA ARG A 274 13.47 11.74 -40.92
C ARG A 274 14.38 11.34 -39.76
N LYS A 275 14.34 12.06 -38.65
CA LYS A 275 15.20 11.83 -37.49
C LYS A 275 14.50 10.95 -36.45
N LYS A 276 15.15 9.84 -36.10
CA LYS A 276 14.75 8.99 -34.96
C LYS A 276 14.82 9.75 -33.63
N VAL A 277 15.83 10.60 -33.46
CA VAL A 277 15.99 11.47 -32.28
C VAL A 277 15.95 12.92 -32.75
N GLN A 278 15.01 13.68 -32.21
CA GLN A 278 14.83 15.09 -32.56
C GLN A 278 15.96 15.96 -32.03
N SER A 279 16.14 17.14 -32.63
CA SER A 279 17.18 18.09 -32.21
C SER A 279 17.03 18.47 -30.73
N PRO A 280 18.14 18.76 -30.02
CA PRO A 280 18.10 19.22 -28.63
C PRO A 280 17.14 20.41 -28.43
N LEU A 281 17.15 21.36 -29.35
CA LEU A 281 16.29 22.54 -29.31
C LEU A 281 14.79 22.17 -29.43
N TYR A 282 14.45 21.23 -30.31
CA TYR A 282 13.07 20.73 -30.42
C TYR A 282 12.64 19.96 -29.17
N ARG A 283 13.53 19.11 -28.61
CA ARG A 283 13.25 18.39 -27.37
C ARG A 283 13.02 19.34 -26.19
N LEU A 284 13.79 20.43 -26.09
CA LEU A 284 13.57 21.48 -25.10
C LEU A 284 12.23 22.17 -25.32
N LYS A 285 11.88 22.53 -26.56
CA LYS A 285 10.57 23.09 -26.90
C LYS A 285 9.42 22.17 -26.45
N GLN A 286 9.51 20.87 -26.73
CA GLN A 286 8.52 19.88 -26.28
C GLN A 286 8.44 19.76 -24.75
N CYS A 287 9.58 19.85 -24.06
CA CYS A 287 9.61 19.88 -22.60
C CYS A 287 8.83 21.08 -22.04
N LEU A 288 9.03 22.28 -22.59
CA LEU A 288 8.32 23.49 -22.17
C LEU A 288 6.81 23.41 -22.47
N LEU A 289 6.42 22.88 -23.63
CA LEU A 289 5.02 22.67 -23.98
C LEU A 289 4.34 21.72 -23.00
N ARG A 290 4.98 20.59 -22.67
CA ARG A 290 4.46 19.63 -21.69
C ARG A 290 4.32 20.25 -20.29
N LEU A 291 5.31 21.03 -19.86
CA LEU A 291 5.24 21.75 -18.58
C LEU A 291 4.08 22.76 -18.56
N SER A 292 3.86 23.45 -19.68
CA SER A 292 2.73 24.38 -19.84
C SER A 292 1.39 23.65 -19.77
N GLU A 293 1.23 22.57 -20.52
CA GLU A 293 0.01 21.78 -20.59
C GLU A 293 -0.42 21.24 -19.22
N HIS A 294 0.53 20.69 -18.45
CA HIS A 294 0.26 20.14 -17.12
C HIS A 294 0.36 21.16 -15.98
N TRP A 295 0.51 22.45 -16.28
CA TRP A 295 0.70 23.49 -15.27
C TRP A 295 -0.36 23.51 -14.16
N PRO A 296 -1.66 23.35 -14.45
CA PRO A 296 -2.68 23.27 -13.41
C PRO A 296 -2.46 22.10 -12.44
N ARG A 297 -1.95 20.96 -12.93
CA ARG A 297 -1.71 19.74 -12.12
C ARG A 297 -0.56 19.93 -11.13
N TYR A 298 0.48 20.68 -11.50
CA TYR A 298 1.59 21.04 -10.59
C TYR A 298 1.17 22.01 -9.48
N ARG A 299 0.11 22.78 -9.73
CA ARG A 299 -0.40 23.80 -8.82
C ARG A 299 -1.56 23.33 -7.95
N LEU A 300 -2.15 22.17 -8.21
CA LEU A 300 -3.40 21.76 -7.58
C LEU A 300 -3.37 21.87 -6.05
N TRP A 301 -2.26 21.43 -5.43
CA TRP A 301 -2.04 21.48 -3.98
C TRP A 301 -2.04 22.89 -3.38
N LEU A 302 -1.78 23.94 -4.17
CA LEU A 302 -1.84 25.33 -3.70
C LEU A 302 -3.28 25.81 -3.47
N GLY A 303 -4.24 25.24 -4.21
CA GLY A 303 -5.66 25.60 -4.13
C GLY A 303 -6.51 24.60 -3.36
N GLU A 304 -6.00 23.40 -3.10
CA GLU A 304 -6.75 22.30 -2.48
C GLU A 304 -6.05 21.81 -1.20
N PRO A 305 -6.48 22.26 0.00
CA PRO A 305 -5.77 22.01 1.26
C PRO A 305 -5.52 20.52 1.61
N ARG A 306 -6.36 19.61 1.10
CA ARG A 306 -6.24 18.16 1.33
C ARG A 306 -5.22 17.49 0.41
N VAL A 307 -4.81 18.15 -0.67
CA VAL A 307 -3.91 17.60 -1.69
C VAL A 307 -2.48 17.97 -1.33
N PRO A 308 -1.56 17.01 -1.10
CA PRO A 308 -0.18 17.32 -0.83
C PRO A 308 0.57 17.76 -2.10
N SER A 309 1.69 18.43 -1.89
CA SER A 309 2.62 18.78 -2.98
C SER A 309 3.41 17.58 -3.53
N THR A 310 3.40 16.43 -2.86
CA THR A 310 4.18 15.24 -3.23
C THR A 310 3.41 13.95 -3.02
N ASN A 311 3.74 12.91 -3.79
CA ASN A 311 3.21 11.55 -3.64
C ASN A 311 3.92 10.74 -2.52
N ASN A 312 4.41 11.43 -1.48
CA ASN A 312 5.30 10.83 -0.48
C ASN A 312 4.63 9.71 0.34
N ALA A 313 3.31 9.76 0.55
CA ALA A 313 2.59 8.68 1.25
C ALA A 313 2.71 7.34 0.50
N THR A 314 2.51 7.37 -0.82
CA THR A 314 2.65 6.20 -1.69
C THR A 314 4.09 5.73 -1.77
N GLU A 315 5.04 6.65 -1.90
CA GLU A 315 6.47 6.35 -1.89
C GLU A 315 6.94 5.71 -0.59
N GLN A 316 6.44 6.16 0.57
CA GLN A 316 6.74 5.53 1.86
C GLN A 316 6.21 4.10 1.92
N ALA A 317 5.01 3.83 1.40
CA ALA A 317 4.46 2.48 1.32
C ALA A 317 5.32 1.57 0.42
N ILE A 318 5.71 2.09 -0.75
CA ILE A 318 6.63 1.41 -1.68
C ILE A 318 7.99 1.15 -1.02
N CYS A 319 8.55 2.11 -0.29
CA CYS A 319 9.83 1.97 0.39
C CYS A 319 9.78 0.86 1.45
N ARG A 320 8.72 0.79 2.26
CA ARG A 320 8.53 -0.29 3.24
C ARG A 320 8.46 -1.66 2.57
N LEU A 321 7.75 -1.75 1.45
CA LEU A 321 7.70 -2.96 0.62
C LEU A 321 9.09 -3.34 0.09
N LYS A 322 9.84 -2.38 -0.48
CA LYS A 322 11.18 -2.60 -1.04
C LYS A 322 12.18 -3.02 0.05
N LEU A 323 12.15 -2.39 1.22
CA LEU A 323 12.98 -2.77 2.36
C LEU A 323 12.75 -4.23 2.74
N ARG A 324 11.48 -4.64 2.81
CA ARG A 324 11.16 -6.04 3.11
C ARG A 324 11.54 -6.99 1.97
N ALA A 325 11.30 -6.60 0.72
CA ALA A 325 11.68 -7.37 -0.46
C ALA A 325 13.18 -7.70 -0.49
N ARG A 326 14.06 -6.78 -0.04
CA ARG A 326 15.51 -7.00 0.07
C ARG A 326 15.90 -8.08 1.08
N THR A 327 15.08 -8.32 2.10
CA THR A 327 15.33 -9.33 3.14
C THR A 327 14.84 -10.73 2.76
N VAL A 328 14.20 -10.88 1.59
CA VAL A 328 13.67 -12.16 1.10
C VAL A 328 14.18 -12.45 -0.31
N ARG A 329 14.37 -13.73 -0.66
CA ARG A 329 14.76 -14.14 -2.03
C ARG A 329 13.54 -14.20 -2.95
N GLY A 330 12.83 -13.07 -3.06
CA GLY A 330 11.56 -12.95 -3.77
C GLY A 330 10.38 -13.60 -3.04
N PHE A 331 9.18 -13.19 -3.42
CA PHE A 331 7.92 -13.68 -2.86
C PHE A 331 7.48 -14.96 -3.57
N LYS A 332 6.86 -15.90 -2.85
CA LYS A 332 6.33 -17.13 -3.44
C LYS A 332 4.93 -16.96 -4.04
N THR A 333 4.20 -15.94 -3.61
CA THR A 333 2.84 -15.62 -4.07
C THR A 333 2.63 -14.11 -4.04
N PHE A 334 1.71 -13.60 -4.84
CA PHE A 334 1.29 -12.20 -4.78
C PHE A 334 0.69 -11.86 -3.42
N ALA A 335 -0.05 -12.79 -2.83
CA ALA A 335 -0.49 -12.76 -1.44
C ALA A 335 0.65 -12.47 -0.43
N GLY A 336 1.87 -12.96 -0.67
CA GLY A 336 3.02 -12.62 0.16
C GLY A 336 3.39 -11.13 0.08
N VAL A 337 3.27 -10.53 -1.11
CA VAL A 337 3.50 -9.09 -1.37
C VAL A 337 2.44 -8.25 -0.66
N GLU A 338 1.17 -8.61 -0.81
CA GLU A 338 0.05 -7.94 -0.13
C GLU A 338 0.25 -7.92 1.39
N ALA A 339 0.68 -9.05 1.96
CA ALA A 339 0.90 -9.16 3.39
C ALA A 339 2.03 -8.24 3.87
N VAL A 340 3.10 -8.07 3.09
CA VAL A 340 4.14 -7.08 3.42
C VAL A 340 3.54 -5.69 3.50
N LEU A 341 2.86 -5.27 2.42
CA LEU A 341 2.34 -3.92 2.31
C LEU A 341 1.41 -3.60 3.48
N LEU A 342 0.45 -4.48 3.75
CA LEU A 342 -0.53 -4.30 4.81
C LEU A 342 0.11 -4.31 6.21
N LEU A 343 1.01 -5.27 6.50
CA LEU A 343 1.60 -5.38 7.84
C LEU A 343 2.64 -4.29 8.13
N THR A 344 3.38 -3.84 7.13
CA THR A 344 4.42 -2.80 7.32
C THR A 344 3.86 -1.39 7.29
N CYS A 345 2.68 -1.19 6.68
CA CYS A 345 2.03 0.11 6.62
C CYS A 345 0.83 0.24 7.57
N ALA A 346 0.38 -0.85 8.20
CA ALA A 346 -0.65 -0.78 9.22
C ALA A 346 -0.22 0.20 10.32
N GLN A 347 -1.09 1.17 10.59
CA GLN A 347 -1.01 1.90 11.84
C GLN A 347 -1.34 0.90 12.96
N VAL A 348 -0.32 0.51 13.72
CA VAL A 348 -0.50 -0.37 14.87
C VAL A 348 -1.26 0.44 15.92
N VAL A 349 -2.54 0.10 16.14
CA VAL A 349 -3.41 0.70 17.17
C VAL A 349 -3.16 0.06 18.54
#